data_AF-A0A524LGI8-F1
#
_entry.id   AF-A0A524LGI8-F1
#
_cell.length_a   1.000
_cell.length_b   1.000
_cell.length_c   1.000
_cell.angle_alpha   90.00
_cell.angle_beta   90.00
_cell.angle_gamma   90.00
#
_symmetry.space_group_name_H-M   'P 1'
#
loop_
_entity.id
_entity.type
_entity.pdbx_description
1 polymer ?
#
loop_
_entity_poly.entity_id
_entity_poly.type
_entity_poly.pdbx_seq_one_letter_code
_entity_poly.pdbx_strand_id
1 'polypeptide(L)'
;MSEITRPIHRVADILSRRGQTIYGRQMIVDLCATTGVSLMDSITSDMGEEDSDASLLVFVVSYAKMNPAAKLTVMTLARIHGVAIPKELLEKRRIFADILDSLSEFTHEITERLRG
;
A
#
# COMPACT_ATOMS: atom_id res chain seq x y z
N MET A 1 -19.44 22.90 12.54
CA MET A 1 -18.94 21.84 13.44
C MET A 1 -17.92 21.04 12.63
N SER A 2 -16.61 21.21 12.88
CA SER A 2 -15.60 20.45 12.15
C SER A 2 -15.55 19.05 12.76
N GLU A 3 -16.07 18.05 12.05
CA GLU A 3 -15.77 16.66 12.37
C GLU A 3 -14.25 16.51 12.48
N ILE A 4 -13.79 15.97 13.61
CA ILE A 4 -12.39 15.62 13.80
C ILE A 4 -12.17 14.37 12.93
N THR A 5 -12.01 14.59 11.62
CA THR A 5 -11.72 13.50 10.69
C THR A 5 -10.35 12.96 11.07
N ARG A 6 -10.31 11.72 11.56
CA ARG A 6 -9.05 11.08 11.97
C ARG A 6 -8.06 11.14 10.80
N PRO A 7 -6.79 11.51 11.02
CA PRO A 7 -5.83 11.73 9.94
C PRO A 7 -5.72 10.58 8.91
N ILE A 8 -5.82 9.33 9.36
CA ILE A 8 -5.75 8.15 8.50
C ILE A 8 -6.99 7.97 7.60
N HIS A 9 -8.19 8.33 8.08
CA HIS A 9 -9.40 8.33 7.25
C HIS A 9 -9.25 9.30 6.10
N ARG A 10 -8.67 10.48 6.35
CA ARG A 10 -8.44 11.49 5.32
C ARG A 10 -7.48 11.00 4.24
N VAL A 11 -6.41 10.30 4.64
CA VAL A 11 -5.49 9.68 3.69
C VAL A 11 -6.21 8.60 2.89
N ALA A 12 -6.96 7.71 3.53
CA ALA A 12 -7.69 6.63 2.86
C ALA A 12 -8.76 7.16 1.89
N ASP A 13 -9.51 8.19 2.25
CA ASP A 13 -10.52 8.83 1.39
C ASP A 13 -9.87 9.42 0.13
N ILE A 14 -8.77 10.17 0.27
CA ILE A 14 -8.04 10.73 -0.87
C ILE A 14 -7.55 9.62 -1.80
N LEU A 15 -6.98 8.54 -1.22
CA LEU A 15 -6.46 7.42 -1.99
C LEU A 15 -7.58 6.65 -2.70
N SER A 16 -8.71 6.41 -2.03
CA SER A 16 -9.87 5.76 -2.63
C SER A 16 -10.39 6.57 -3.83
N ARG A 17 -10.70 7.86 -3.63
CA ARG A 17 -11.25 8.72 -4.70
C ARG A 17 -10.29 8.87 -5.87
N ARG A 18 -9.01 9.21 -5.61
CA ARG A 18 -8.01 9.37 -6.68
C ARG A 18 -7.67 8.04 -7.34
N GLY A 19 -7.64 6.96 -6.56
CA GLY A 19 -7.40 5.61 -7.04
C GLY A 19 -8.45 5.18 -8.06
N GLN A 20 -9.73 5.52 -7.85
CA GLN A 20 -10.79 5.18 -8.80
C GLN A 20 -10.55 5.86 -10.17
N THR A 21 -10.02 7.08 -10.18
CA THR A 21 -9.66 7.79 -11.41
C THR A 21 -8.39 7.23 -12.06
N ILE A 22 -7.36 6.89 -11.27
CA ILE A 22 -6.04 6.49 -11.80
C ILE A 22 -6.03 5.01 -12.21
N TYR A 23 -6.61 4.14 -11.40
CA TYR A 23 -6.55 2.68 -11.53
C TYR A 23 -7.88 2.04 -11.94
N GLY A 24 -8.96 2.84 -12.00
CA GLY A 24 -10.31 2.38 -12.31
C GLY A 24 -11.10 2.00 -11.06
N ARG A 25 -12.43 2.17 -11.16
CA ARG A 25 -13.36 1.92 -10.04
C ARG A 25 -13.28 0.49 -9.50
N GLN A 26 -13.28 -0.51 -10.39
CA GLN A 26 -13.30 -1.92 -9.99
C GLN A 26 -12.10 -2.28 -9.11
N MET A 27 -10.91 -1.85 -9.50
CA MET A 27 -9.69 -2.16 -8.76
C MET A 27 -9.71 -1.60 -7.33
N ILE A 28 -10.27 -0.40 -7.14
CA ILE A 28 -10.41 0.19 -5.80
C ILE A 28 -11.52 -0.48 -5.00
N VAL A 29 -12.64 -0.84 -5.64
CA VAL A 29 -13.71 -1.61 -4.97
C VAL A 29 -13.17 -2.95 -4.46
N ASP A 30 -12.41 -3.67 -5.28
CA ASP A 30 -11.78 -4.94 -4.90
C ASP A 30 -10.80 -4.73 -3.73
N LEU A 31 -10.00 -3.66 -3.78
CA LEU A 31 -9.07 -3.31 -2.70
C LEU A 31 -9.78 -3.00 -1.39
N CYS A 32 -10.85 -2.19 -1.43
CA CYS A 32 -11.71 -1.89 -0.29
C CYS A 32 -12.32 -3.17 0.32
N ALA A 33 -12.91 -4.03 -0.53
CA ALA A 33 -13.49 -5.30 -0.10
C ALA A 33 -12.47 -6.23 0.58
N THR A 34 -11.26 -6.32 0.02
CA THR A 34 -10.20 -7.19 0.56
C THR A 34 -9.64 -6.69 1.90
N THR A 35 -9.68 -5.38 2.13
CA THR A 35 -9.11 -4.74 3.32
C THR A 35 -10.14 -4.43 4.40
N GLY A 36 -11.41 -4.74 4.15
CA GLY A 36 -12.51 -4.48 5.08
C GLY A 36 -12.74 -2.99 5.32
N VAL A 37 -12.54 -2.19 4.27
CA VAL A 37 -12.76 -0.73 4.27
C VAL A 37 -13.97 -0.43 3.40
N SER A 38 -14.89 0.36 3.93
CA SER A 38 -16.08 0.80 3.20
C SER A 38 -15.69 1.63 1.98
N LEU A 39 -16.44 1.48 0.88
CA LEU A 39 -16.20 2.29 -0.30
C LEU A 39 -16.51 3.75 0.05
N MET A 40 -15.47 4.56 0.13
CA MET A 40 -15.55 6.01 0.37
C MET A 40 -16.09 6.72 -0.88
N ASP A 41 -17.36 6.47 -1.22
CA ASP A 41 -18.10 7.22 -2.22
C ASP A 41 -18.89 8.35 -1.54
N SER A 42 -18.90 9.53 -2.16
CA SER A 42 -19.36 10.80 -1.59
C SER A 42 -20.84 10.86 -1.18
N ILE A 43 -21.58 9.77 -1.38
CA ILE A 43 -23.03 9.67 -1.15
C ILE A 43 -23.37 8.71 0.00
N THR A 44 -22.45 7.82 0.41
CA THR A 44 -22.76 6.72 1.35
C THR A 44 -21.97 6.74 2.65
N SER A 45 -21.12 7.74 2.88
CA SER A 45 -20.28 7.83 4.08
C SER A 45 -21.04 8.00 5.40
N ASP A 46 -22.33 8.32 5.37
CA ASP A 46 -23.15 8.57 6.56
C ASP A 46 -23.87 7.33 7.13
N MET A 47 -23.75 6.16 6.48
CA MET A 47 -24.57 4.97 6.83
C MET A 47 -23.79 3.72 7.28
N GLY A 48 -22.45 3.78 7.37
CA GLY A 48 -21.61 2.64 7.76
C GLY A 48 -21.03 2.79 9.17
N GLU A 49 -20.73 1.67 9.83
CA GLU A 49 -19.80 1.65 10.96
C GLU A 49 -18.49 2.31 10.51
N GLU A 50 -17.96 3.25 11.31
CA GLU A 50 -16.67 3.88 11.01
C GLU A 50 -15.59 2.81 10.83
N ASP A 51 -14.96 2.77 9.66
CA ASP A 51 -13.86 1.83 9.40
C ASP A 51 -12.78 1.98 10.48
N SER A 52 -12.31 0.86 11.01
CA SER A 52 -11.28 0.90 12.05
C SER A 52 -9.96 1.45 11.51
N ASP A 53 -9.20 2.16 12.35
CA ASP A 53 -7.85 2.64 12.03
C ASP A 53 -6.93 1.50 11.54
N ALA A 54 -7.13 0.27 12.04
CA ALA A 54 -6.39 -0.91 11.60
C ALA A 54 -6.74 -1.32 10.16
N SER A 55 -8.02 -1.38 9.81
CA SER A 55 -8.48 -1.68 8.44
C SER A 55 -7.98 -0.61 7.46
N LEU A 56 -8.04 0.66 7.86
CA LEU A 56 -7.55 1.77 7.05
C LEU A 56 -6.03 1.71 6.84
N LEU A 57 -5.26 1.31 7.85
CA LEU A 57 -3.82 1.11 7.70
C LEU A 57 -3.53 -0.02 6.69
N VAL A 58 -4.27 -1.12 6.76
CA VAL A 58 -4.15 -2.23 5.80
C VAL A 58 -4.48 -1.78 4.38
N PHE A 59 -5.53 -0.98 4.21
CA PHE A 59 -5.89 -0.36 2.92
C PHE A 59 -4.75 0.51 2.38
N VAL A 60 -4.25 1.46 3.18
CA VAL A 60 -3.19 2.39 2.76
C VAL A 60 -1.90 1.64 2.36
N VAL A 61 -1.52 0.61 3.12
CA VAL A 61 -0.36 -0.23 2.81
C VAL A 61 -0.58 -1.04 1.53
N SER A 62 -1.78 -1.59 1.35
CA SER A 62 -2.12 -2.39 0.17
C SER A 62 -2.16 -1.52 -1.09
N TYR A 63 -2.69 -0.30 -0.99
CA TYR A 63 -2.64 0.72 -2.04
C TYR A 63 -1.18 1.03 -2.43
N ALA A 64 -0.30 1.25 -1.46
CA ALA A 64 1.12 1.54 -1.73
C ALA A 64 1.83 0.42 -2.52
N LYS A 65 1.38 -0.83 -2.38
CA LYS A 65 1.96 -2.00 -3.05
C LYS A 65 1.54 -2.14 -4.52
N MET A 66 0.54 -1.38 -4.98
CA MET A 66 0.04 -1.45 -6.36
C MET A 66 1.13 -1.12 -7.39
N ASN A 67 1.87 -0.03 -7.18
CA ASN A 67 3.01 0.37 -8.03
C ASN A 67 3.87 1.45 -7.33
N PRO A 68 5.06 1.80 -7.87
CA PRO A 68 5.94 2.80 -7.26
C PRO A 68 5.31 4.20 -7.10
N ALA A 69 4.46 4.63 -8.03
CA ALA A 69 3.78 5.92 -7.93
C ALA A 69 2.74 5.94 -6.80
N ALA A 70 2.01 4.84 -6.61
CA ALA A 70 1.10 4.65 -5.48
C ALA A 70 1.85 4.73 -4.14
N LYS A 71 3.01 4.09 -4.03
CA LYS A 71 3.88 4.15 -2.85
C LYS A 71 4.30 5.59 -2.53
N LEU A 72 4.81 6.33 -3.52
CA LEU A 72 5.22 7.73 -3.34
C LEU A 72 4.02 8.62 -2.93
N THR A 73 2.85 8.37 -3.51
CA THR A 73 1.61 9.08 -3.16
C THR A 73 1.24 8.86 -1.71
N VAL A 74 1.26 7.61 -1.25
CA VAL A 74 0.98 7.24 0.15
C VAL A 74 1.98 7.90 1.10
N MET A 75 3.28 7.84 0.80
CA MET A 75 4.31 8.50 1.63
C MET A 75 4.11 10.01 1.72
N THR A 76 3.72 10.64 0.62
CA THR A 76 3.49 12.09 0.56
C THR A 76 2.26 12.48 1.36
N LEU A 77 1.13 11.79 1.17
CA LEU A 77 -0.11 12.06 1.90
C LEU A 77 0.04 11.80 3.40
N ALA A 78 0.73 10.72 3.78
CA ALA A 78 1.01 10.41 5.17
C ALA A 78 1.80 11.53 5.85
N ARG A 79 2.80 12.09 5.17
CA ARG A 79 3.58 13.23 5.66
C ARG A 79 2.73 14.49 5.79
N ILE A 80 1.88 14.79 4.80
CA ILE A 80 1.01 15.99 4.80
C ILE A 80 0.00 15.93 5.95
N HIS A 81 -0.55 14.75 6.23
CA HIS A 81 -1.59 14.56 7.23
C HIS A 81 -1.08 14.10 8.60
N GLY A 82 0.23 13.92 8.78
CA GLY A 82 0.80 13.49 10.06
C GLY A 82 0.49 12.03 10.44
N VAL A 83 0.30 11.15 9.45
CA VAL A 83 0.02 9.72 9.67
C VAL A 83 1.35 8.95 9.67
N ALA A 84 1.62 8.22 10.75
CA ALA A 84 2.77 7.33 10.83
C ALA A 84 2.46 6.02 10.09
N ILE A 85 3.09 5.82 8.93
CA ILE A 85 3.04 4.55 8.20
C ILE A 85 4.37 3.82 8.40
N PRO A 86 4.37 2.60 8.97
CA PRO A 86 5.59 1.81 9.10
C PRO A 86 6.24 1.58 7.73
N LYS A 87 7.51 1.99 7.60
CA LYS A 87 8.25 1.93 6.32
C LYS A 87 8.47 0.49 5.87
N GLU A 88 8.57 -0.41 6.84
CA GLU A 88 8.72 -1.86 6.69
C GLU A 88 7.53 -2.46 5.92
N LEU A 89 6.35 -1.87 6.06
CA LEU A 89 5.14 -2.29 5.34
C LEU A 89 5.12 -1.80 3.88
N LEU A 90 5.97 -0.84 3.55
CA LEU A 90 6.09 -0.23 2.22
C LEU A 90 7.24 -0.83 1.39
N GLU A 91 8.16 -1.59 1.99
CA GLU A 91 9.25 -2.24 1.27
C GLU A 91 8.76 -3.50 0.55
N LYS A 92 9.05 -3.60 -0.76
CA LYS A 92 9.02 -4.91 -1.43
C LYS A 92 10.18 -5.70 -0.84
N ARG A 93 9.91 -6.83 -0.18
CA ARG A 93 10.96 -7.77 0.24
C ARG A 93 11.97 -7.92 -0.90
N ARG A 94 13.25 -7.81 -0.57
CA ARG A 94 14.44 -7.95 -1.44
C ARG A 94 14.62 -9.35 -2.05
N ILE A 95 13.53 -10.07 -2.34
CA ILE A 95 13.56 -11.45 -2.84
C ILE A 95 14.44 -11.57 -4.10
N PHE A 96 14.45 -10.54 -4.96
CA PHE A 96 15.30 -10.54 -6.16
C PHE A 96 16.79 -10.36 -5.88
N ALA A 97 17.17 -9.59 -4.85
CA ALA A 97 18.58 -9.43 -4.48
C ALA A 97 19.12 -10.72 -3.87
N ASP A 98 18.35 -11.35 -2.97
CA ASP A 98 18.76 -12.59 -2.31
C ASP A 98 18.84 -13.78 -3.31
N ILE A 99 17.96 -13.81 -4.33
CA ILE A 99 18.03 -14.81 -5.42
C ILE A 99 19.23 -14.56 -6.33
N LEU A 100 19.54 -13.30 -6.67
CA LEU A 100 20.70 -12.96 -7.49
C LEU A 100 22.02 -13.28 -6.80
N ASP A 101 22.11 -13.01 -5.49
CA ASP A 101 23.28 -13.36 -4.68
C ASP A 101 23.44 -14.88 -4.58
N SER A 102 22.35 -15.62 -4.35
CA SER A 102 22.37 -17.10 -4.33
C SER A 102 22.79 -17.72 -5.68
N LEU A 103 22.37 -17.13 -6.80
CA LEU A 103 22.76 -17.58 -8.14
C LEU A 103 24.22 -17.22 -8.46
N SER A 104 24.69 -16.07 -7.99
CA SER A 104 26.09 -15.66 -8.10
C SER A 104 27.02 -16.62 -7.35
N GLU A 105 26.66 -16.99 -6.12
CA GLU A 105 27.42 -17.99 -5.33
C GLU A 105 27.44 -19.36 -6.02
N PHE A 106 26.29 -19.82 -6.53
CA PHE A 106 26.19 -21.10 -7.23
C PHE A 106 27.05 -21.16 -8.51
N THR A 107 27.07 -20.09 -9.30
CA THR A 107 27.89 -20.02 -10.51
C THR A 107 29.38 -19.95 -10.20
N HIS A 108 29.77 -19.30 -9.11
CA HIS A 108 31.15 -19.29 -8.64
C HIS A 108 31.64 -20.69 -8.24
N GLU A 109 30.81 -21.44 -7.52
CA GLU A 109 31.12 -22.80 -7.06
C GLU A 109 31.26 -23.81 -8.22
N ILE A 110 30.44 -23.69 -9.26
CA ILE A 110 30.57 -24.49 -10.49
C ILE A 110 31.85 -24.15 -11.24
N THR A 111 32.20 -22.87 -11.33
CA THR A 111 33.36 -22.41 -12.08
C THR A 111 34.68 -22.86 -11.41
N GLU A 112 34.72 -22.87 -10.09
CA GLU A 112 35.83 -23.42 -9.30
C GLU A 112 35.96 -24.94 -9.49
N ARG A 113 34.84 -25.68 -9.49
CA ARG A 113 34.83 -27.14 -9.73
C ARG A 113 35.28 -27.56 -11.13
N LEU A 114 35.04 -26.72 -12.15
CA LEU A 114 35.44 -26.99 -13.53
C LEU A 114 36.90 -26.60 -13.83
N ARG A 115 37.55 -25.86 -12.93
CA ARG A 115 38.97 -25.44 -13.03
C ARG A 115 39.95 -26.35 -12.27
N GLY A 116 39.43 -27.35 -11.55
CA GLY A 116 40.21 -28.44 -10.94
C GLY A 116 40.49 -29.56 -11.92
#